data_AF-A0A6H5JTX9-F1
#
_entry.id   AF-A0A6H5JTX9-F1
#
_cell.length_a   1.000
_cell.length_b   1.000
_cell.length_c   1.000
_cell.angle_alpha   90.00
_cell.angle_beta   90.00
_cell.angle_gamma   90.00
#
_symmetry.space_group_name_H-M   'P 1'
#
loop_
_entity.id
_entity.type
_entity.pdbx_description
1 polymer ?
#
loop_
_entity_poly.entity_id
_entity_poly.type
_entity_poly.pdbx_seq_one_letter_code
_entity_poly.pdbx_strand_id
1 'polypeptide(L)'
;MTVPVVSEGYIDIERNFIRLMERNSGFTRSNIYLMCMDGASKNFFDAKMGIRCVPMSALDLPTHQDIWQLRVKVVSCLLEVGHVDVIMSDADALWLADPAKDLFSRGGGGRGDIIASRGSWPNEQSKEWGSTLCMGFIVFRARNVAGMKRFLDVMADLVVQNKDDQMLCECATGVENDFCGFPASSRPRSNPTLTESAFCVAAPSPNASLILSIVSVEKISVNRAAKQLGIVWDKNSDMRYEESTGYGRGVIAGLGSSNNSTSGGGGDLFIGQTGHGVVVGRGTREVEAPFRVILLPHSAYTRRCGRRTLSNQTTVVAHCYFPQKEAGVKTSWMKKANLWSVQDDP
;
A
#
# COMPACT_ATOMS: atom_id res chain seq x y z
N MET A 1 -4.97 -6.19 9.52
CA MET A 1 -5.89 -6.61 8.45
C MET A 1 -5.13 -6.64 7.14
N THR A 2 -5.34 -7.63 6.27
CA THR A 2 -4.74 -7.70 4.92
C THR A 2 -5.72 -7.17 3.88
N VAL A 3 -5.25 -6.40 2.89
CA VAL A 3 -6.10 -5.77 1.86
C VAL A 3 -5.64 -6.14 0.43
N PRO A 4 -6.03 -7.32 -0.06
CA PRO A 4 -5.87 -7.74 -1.46
C PRO A 4 -6.97 -7.21 -2.39
N VAL A 5 -6.64 -7.12 -3.69
CA VAL A 5 -7.57 -6.81 -4.78
C VAL A 5 -7.55 -7.96 -5.78
N VAL A 6 -8.73 -8.43 -6.18
CA VAL A 6 -8.86 -9.62 -7.03
C VAL A 6 -9.86 -9.40 -8.17
N SER A 7 -9.53 -9.95 -9.33
CA SER A 7 -10.43 -10.11 -10.48
C SER A 7 -10.61 -11.60 -10.80
N GLU A 8 -11.53 -11.92 -11.70
CA GLU A 8 -11.84 -13.29 -12.12
C GLU A 8 -10.58 -14.09 -12.48
N GLY A 9 -9.71 -13.53 -13.32
CA GLY A 9 -8.47 -14.20 -13.74
C GLY A 9 -7.48 -14.46 -12.60
N TYR A 10 -7.64 -13.79 -11.45
CA TYR A 10 -6.76 -13.91 -10.28
C TYR A 10 -7.38 -14.73 -9.14
N ILE A 11 -8.59 -15.29 -9.29
CA ILE A 11 -9.26 -16.06 -8.25
C ILE A 11 -8.36 -17.15 -7.68
N ASP A 12 -7.76 -18.00 -8.53
CA ASP A 12 -6.94 -19.11 -8.05
C ASP A 12 -5.61 -18.65 -7.43
N ILE A 13 -5.05 -17.54 -7.92
CA ILE A 13 -3.85 -16.95 -7.33
C ILE A 13 -4.15 -16.43 -5.92
N GLU A 14 -5.25 -15.71 -5.76
CA GLU A 14 -5.70 -15.20 -4.46
C GLU A 14 -6.08 -16.35 -3.51
N ARG A 15 -6.72 -17.41 -3.99
CA ARG A 15 -6.93 -18.66 -3.21
C ARG A 15 -5.60 -19.22 -2.71
N ASN A 16 -4.60 -19.29 -3.59
CA ASN A 16 -3.28 -19.79 -3.22
C ASN A 16 -2.62 -18.92 -2.15
N PHE A 17 -2.70 -17.60 -2.31
CA PHE A 17 -2.25 -16.63 -1.31
C PHE A 17 -2.92 -16.87 0.05
N ILE A 18 -4.26 -16.94 0.09
CA ILE A 18 -5.02 -17.15 1.33
C ILE A 18 -4.61 -18.47 2.00
N ARG A 19 -4.47 -19.56 1.24
CA ARG A 19 -4.03 -20.86 1.76
C ARG A 19 -2.63 -20.80 2.36
N LEU A 20 -1.68 -20.15 1.68
CA LEU A 20 -0.32 -20.00 2.18
C LEU A 20 -0.28 -19.10 3.43
N MET A 21 -1.04 -18.01 3.43
CA MET A 21 -1.20 -17.13 4.58
C MET A 21 -1.74 -17.90 5.81
N GLU A 22 -2.85 -18.62 5.66
CA GLU A 22 -3.47 -19.42 6.73
C GLU A 22 -2.54 -20.54 7.22
N ARG A 23 -1.75 -21.15 6.32
CA ARG A 23 -0.84 -22.25 6.65
C ARG A 23 0.41 -21.78 7.38
N ASN A 24 0.98 -20.65 6.97
CA ASN A 24 2.33 -20.25 7.36
C ASN A 24 2.35 -19.11 8.38
N SER A 25 1.19 -18.58 8.78
CA SER A 25 1.08 -17.45 9.72
C SER A 25 -0.06 -17.61 10.71
N GLY A 26 -0.14 -16.70 11.70
CA GLY A 26 -1.30 -16.61 12.60
C GLY A 26 -2.52 -15.90 11.98
N PHE A 27 -2.45 -15.45 10.72
CA PHE A 27 -3.55 -14.78 10.05
C PHE A 27 -4.54 -15.79 9.48
N THR A 28 -5.82 -15.46 9.57
CA THR A 28 -6.91 -16.25 8.99
C THR A 28 -7.69 -15.41 7.99
N ARG A 29 -8.62 -16.04 7.25
CA ARG A 29 -9.54 -15.30 6.39
C ARG A 29 -10.34 -14.19 7.08
N SER A 30 -10.56 -14.25 8.41
CA SER A 30 -11.23 -13.17 9.14
C SER A 30 -10.37 -11.91 9.27
N ASN A 31 -9.08 -11.99 8.93
CA ASN A 31 -8.17 -10.87 8.90
C ASN A 31 -8.07 -10.22 7.51
N ILE A 32 -8.83 -10.69 6.52
CA ILE A 32 -8.81 -10.21 5.14
C ILE A 32 -9.96 -9.22 4.89
N TYR A 33 -9.64 -8.08 4.30
CA TYR A 33 -10.58 -7.18 3.67
C TYR A 33 -10.37 -7.26 2.16
N LEU A 34 -11.14 -8.14 1.50
CA LEU A 34 -10.97 -8.46 0.09
C LEU A 34 -11.79 -7.51 -0.78
N MET A 35 -11.17 -6.96 -1.82
CA MET A 35 -11.82 -6.11 -2.81
C MET A 35 -11.94 -6.84 -4.14
N CYS A 36 -13.17 -6.95 -4.67
CA CYS A 36 -13.45 -7.65 -5.93
C CYS A 36 -13.70 -6.65 -7.05
N MET A 37 -13.00 -6.86 -8.16
CA MET A 37 -13.09 -6.01 -9.35
C MET A 37 -14.32 -6.33 -10.20
N ASP A 38 -14.84 -7.56 -10.10
CA ASP A 38 -15.93 -8.06 -10.94
C ASP A 38 -16.90 -8.95 -10.15
N GLY A 39 -18.05 -9.23 -10.75
CA GLY A 39 -19.08 -10.06 -10.14
C GLY A 39 -18.64 -11.52 -9.96
N ALA A 40 -17.79 -12.04 -10.84
CA ALA A 40 -17.33 -13.43 -10.81
C ALA A 40 -16.47 -13.68 -9.56
N SER A 41 -15.45 -12.85 -9.34
CA SER A 41 -14.62 -12.87 -8.13
C SER A 41 -15.47 -12.66 -6.87
N LYS A 42 -16.37 -11.68 -6.85
CA LYS A 42 -17.27 -11.45 -5.71
C LYS A 42 -18.08 -12.70 -5.35
N ASN A 43 -18.76 -13.27 -6.34
CA ASN A 43 -19.60 -14.45 -6.15
C ASN A 43 -18.77 -15.64 -5.67
N PHE A 44 -17.56 -15.83 -6.20
CA PHE A 44 -16.67 -16.90 -5.77
C PHE A 44 -16.28 -16.75 -4.29
N PHE A 45 -15.74 -15.60 -3.88
CA PHE A 45 -15.27 -15.43 -2.51
C PHE A 45 -16.41 -15.44 -1.48
N ASP A 46 -17.52 -14.78 -1.78
CA ASP A 46 -18.69 -14.77 -0.89
C ASP A 46 -19.30 -16.17 -0.77
N ALA A 47 -19.64 -16.81 -1.90
CA ALA A 47 -20.45 -18.02 -1.88
C ALA A 47 -19.63 -19.31 -1.69
N LYS A 48 -18.37 -19.34 -2.13
CA LYS A 48 -17.52 -20.56 -2.08
C LYS A 48 -16.50 -20.52 -0.95
N MET A 49 -15.94 -19.36 -0.62
CA MET A 49 -14.93 -19.25 0.43
C MET A 49 -15.47 -18.70 1.77
N GLY A 50 -16.68 -18.13 1.77
CA GLY A 50 -17.24 -17.45 2.94
C GLY A 50 -16.42 -16.22 3.33
N ILE A 51 -15.76 -15.59 2.37
CA ILE A 51 -14.95 -14.38 2.57
C ILE A 51 -15.72 -13.24 1.95
N ARG A 52 -16.16 -12.29 2.79
CA ARG A 52 -16.86 -11.10 2.32
C ARG A 52 -15.96 -10.34 1.35
N CYS A 53 -16.42 -10.21 0.11
CA CYS A 53 -15.76 -9.42 -0.90
C CYS A 53 -16.51 -8.13 -1.20
N VAL A 54 -15.83 -7.00 -1.07
CA VAL A 54 -16.40 -5.67 -1.36
C VAL A 54 -16.23 -5.37 -2.85
N PRO A 55 -17.32 -5.28 -3.64
CA PRO A 55 -17.19 -4.98 -5.06
C PRO A 55 -16.78 -3.52 -5.28
N MET A 56 -15.97 -3.26 -6.32
CA MET A 56 -15.60 -1.90 -6.71
C MET A 56 -16.82 -1.01 -7.03
N SER A 57 -17.90 -1.60 -7.56
CA SER A 57 -19.15 -0.88 -7.84
C SER A 57 -19.85 -0.34 -6.59
N ALA A 58 -19.57 -0.89 -5.41
CA ALA A 58 -20.09 -0.35 -4.14
C ALA A 58 -19.31 0.86 -3.64
N LEU A 59 -18.34 1.36 -4.41
CA LEU A 59 -17.40 2.40 -3.98
C LEU A 59 -17.32 3.57 -4.98
N ASP A 60 -18.26 3.64 -5.93
CA ASP A 60 -18.36 4.66 -6.99
C ASP A 60 -17.06 4.83 -7.80
N LEU A 61 -16.34 3.74 -8.05
CA LEU A 61 -15.12 3.77 -8.86
C LEU A 61 -15.41 3.19 -10.25
N PRO A 62 -15.36 4.03 -11.31
CA PRO A 62 -15.88 3.67 -12.62
C PRO A 62 -14.98 2.69 -13.38
N THR A 63 -13.68 2.64 -13.10
CA THR A 63 -12.72 1.87 -13.93
C THR A 63 -11.64 1.16 -13.11
N HIS A 64 -10.97 0.15 -13.72
CA HIS A 64 -9.81 -0.49 -13.09
C HIS A 64 -8.62 0.49 -12.90
N GLN A 65 -8.58 1.63 -13.60
CA GLN A 65 -7.55 2.66 -13.38
C GLN A 65 -7.68 3.30 -11.99
N ASP A 66 -8.84 3.15 -11.35
CA ASP A 66 -9.16 3.76 -10.06
C ASP A 66 -8.85 2.86 -8.86
N ILE A 67 -8.41 1.61 -9.07
CA ILE A 67 -8.11 0.64 -8.00
C ILE A 67 -7.17 1.21 -6.94
N TRP A 68 -6.27 2.10 -7.33
CA TRP A 68 -5.31 2.69 -6.41
C TRP A 68 -5.90 3.77 -5.52
N GLN A 69 -6.77 4.59 -6.09
CA GLN A 69 -7.55 5.52 -5.28
C GLN A 69 -8.41 4.71 -4.30
N LEU A 70 -8.91 3.54 -4.73
CA LEU A 70 -9.61 2.66 -3.83
C LEU A 70 -8.72 2.16 -2.68
N ARG A 71 -7.57 1.57 -3.01
CA ARG A 71 -6.65 1.00 -2.03
C ARG A 71 -6.25 2.04 -1.00
N VAL A 72 -5.87 3.25 -1.44
CA VAL A 72 -5.52 4.36 -0.53
C VAL A 72 -6.72 4.76 0.35
N LYS A 73 -7.92 4.92 -0.22
CA LYS A 73 -9.14 5.26 0.55
C LYS A 73 -9.50 4.19 1.58
N VAL A 74 -9.45 2.92 1.21
CA VAL A 74 -9.75 1.80 2.11
C VAL A 74 -8.71 1.72 3.22
N VAL A 75 -7.42 1.86 2.89
CA VAL A 75 -6.34 1.91 3.87
C VAL A 75 -6.58 3.07 4.85
N SER A 76 -6.86 4.29 4.37
CA SER A 76 -7.17 5.46 5.22
C SER A 76 -8.34 5.17 6.15
N CYS A 77 -9.45 4.66 5.63
CA CYS A 77 -10.65 4.35 6.40
C CYS A 77 -10.38 3.31 7.51
N LEU A 78 -9.66 2.23 7.19
CA LEU A 78 -9.32 1.19 8.16
C LEU A 78 -8.37 1.68 9.26
N LEU A 79 -7.48 2.62 8.94
CA LEU A 79 -6.55 3.21 9.90
C LEU A 79 -7.23 4.26 10.79
N GLU A 80 -8.05 5.13 10.20
CA GLU A 80 -8.69 6.26 10.89
C GLU A 80 -9.89 5.84 11.71
N VAL A 81 -10.80 5.06 11.12
CA VAL A 81 -12.04 4.63 11.77
C VAL A 81 -11.85 3.30 12.47
N GLY A 82 -11.16 2.37 11.81
CA GLY A 82 -10.95 1.03 12.37
C GLY A 82 -9.89 0.96 13.46
N HIS A 83 -8.95 1.93 13.50
CA HIS A 83 -7.74 1.87 14.31
C HIS A 83 -6.97 0.55 14.13
N VAL A 84 -6.98 -0.01 12.92
CA VAL A 84 -6.36 -1.30 12.61
C VAL A 84 -5.12 -1.10 11.75
N ASP A 85 -4.03 -1.79 12.09
CA ASP A 85 -2.87 -1.88 11.20
C ASP A 85 -3.23 -2.60 9.90
N VAL A 86 -2.85 -2.01 8.77
CA VAL A 86 -3.21 -2.50 7.44
C VAL A 86 -1.97 -3.06 6.74
N ILE A 87 -2.02 -4.32 6.34
CA ILE A 87 -1.06 -4.97 5.45
C ILE A 87 -1.66 -4.94 4.05
N MET A 88 -1.10 -4.15 3.17
CA MET A 88 -1.47 -4.17 1.77
C MET A 88 -0.55 -5.15 1.04
N SER A 89 -1.16 -6.16 0.41
CA SER A 89 -0.46 -7.23 -0.28
C SER A 89 -1.07 -7.42 -1.66
N ASP A 90 -0.24 -7.61 -2.68
CA ASP A 90 -0.73 -8.02 -3.99
C ASP A 90 -1.14 -9.52 -3.91
N ALA A 91 -2.11 -9.92 -4.74
CA ALA A 91 -2.66 -11.28 -4.74
C ALA A 91 -1.61 -12.37 -5.02
N ASP A 92 -0.51 -12.00 -5.70
CA ASP A 92 0.60 -12.89 -6.03
C ASP A 92 1.78 -12.81 -5.05
N ALA A 93 1.61 -12.20 -3.89
CA ALA A 93 2.60 -12.22 -2.81
C ALA A 93 2.45 -13.51 -1.98
N LEU A 94 3.45 -14.39 -2.04
CA LEU A 94 3.42 -15.69 -1.38
C LEU A 94 4.03 -15.61 0.02
N TRP A 95 3.24 -15.92 1.05
CA TRP A 95 3.71 -15.95 2.44
C TRP A 95 4.27 -17.33 2.75
N LEU A 96 5.59 -17.45 2.81
CA LEU A 96 6.31 -18.70 3.03
C LEU A 96 6.66 -18.92 4.52
N ALA A 97 6.62 -17.85 5.31
CA ALA A 97 6.67 -17.88 6.77
C ALA A 97 5.82 -16.74 7.34
N ASP A 98 5.62 -16.72 8.66
CA ASP A 98 4.81 -15.71 9.35
C ASP A 98 5.51 -14.32 9.33
N PRO A 99 5.00 -13.33 8.56
CA PRO A 99 5.60 -12.01 8.53
C PRO A 99 5.36 -11.23 9.84
N ALA A 100 4.47 -11.70 10.73
CA ALA A 100 4.18 -10.98 11.95
C ALA A 100 5.43 -10.80 12.84
N LYS A 101 6.36 -11.76 12.77
CA LYS A 101 7.62 -11.73 13.51
C LYS A 101 8.48 -10.52 13.16
N ASP A 102 8.59 -10.17 11.89
CA ASP A 102 9.37 -9.00 11.46
C ASP A 102 8.55 -7.70 11.53
N LEU A 103 7.25 -7.81 11.28
CA LEU A 103 6.36 -6.67 11.22
C LEU A 103 6.03 -6.11 12.61
N PHE A 104 5.78 -6.95 13.62
CA PHE A 104 5.23 -6.54 14.93
C PHE A 104 6.21 -6.72 16.09
N SER A 105 7.39 -7.31 15.88
CA SER A 105 8.37 -7.42 16.95
C SER A 105 8.96 -6.06 17.35
N ARG A 106 9.34 -5.92 18.62
CA ARG A 106 9.92 -4.67 19.16
C ARG A 106 11.28 -4.29 18.54
N GLY A 107 11.92 -5.22 17.82
CA GLY A 107 13.18 -5.05 17.10
C GLY A 107 13.00 -4.92 15.59
N GLY A 108 14.06 -4.53 14.88
CA GLY A 108 14.06 -4.50 13.41
C GLY A 108 13.03 -3.53 12.83
N GLY A 109 11.92 -4.08 12.31
CA GLY A 109 10.88 -3.36 11.59
C GLY A 109 9.65 -2.95 12.39
N GLY A 110 9.34 -3.54 13.55
CA GLY A 110 8.08 -3.24 14.25
C GLY A 110 7.96 -1.87 14.90
N ARG A 111 8.97 -1.00 14.73
CA ARG A 111 8.90 0.42 15.07
C ARG A 111 8.55 1.34 13.89
N GLY A 112 8.40 0.81 12.67
CA GLY A 112 8.00 1.60 11.50
C GLY A 112 6.52 1.96 11.55
N ASP A 113 6.18 3.19 11.19
CA ASP A 113 4.80 3.59 10.86
C ASP A 113 4.41 3.09 9.47
N ILE A 114 5.38 3.08 8.56
CA ILE A 114 5.31 2.38 7.27
C ILE A 114 6.41 1.32 7.23
N ILE A 115 6.05 0.09 6.82
CA ILE A 115 7.01 -1.01 6.63
C ILE A 115 6.78 -1.62 5.25
N ALA A 116 7.74 -1.54 4.34
CA ALA A 116 7.56 -2.05 2.98
C ALA A 116 8.64 -3.07 2.60
N SER A 117 8.27 -4.00 1.72
CA SER A 117 9.25 -4.72 0.91
C SER A 117 9.99 -3.75 -0.03
N ARG A 118 11.20 -4.11 -0.45
CA ARG A 118 11.99 -3.24 -1.33
C ARG A 118 11.54 -3.32 -2.77
N GLY A 119 11.60 -2.20 -3.47
CA GLY A 119 11.50 -2.10 -4.92
C GLY A 119 12.74 -1.49 -5.55
N SER A 120 12.77 -1.53 -6.89
CA SER A 120 13.74 -0.85 -7.74
C SER A 120 13.11 0.23 -8.62
N TRP A 121 11.82 0.47 -8.43
CA TRP A 121 11.03 1.39 -9.25
C TRP A 121 10.14 2.22 -8.32
N PRO A 122 9.96 3.54 -8.55
CA PRO A 122 10.49 4.35 -9.65
C PRO A 122 12.02 4.49 -9.69
N ASN A 123 12.58 4.64 -10.89
CA ASN A 123 14.03 4.59 -11.13
C ASN A 123 14.78 5.76 -10.48
N GLU A 124 14.19 6.95 -10.46
CA GLU A 124 14.81 8.15 -9.86
C GLU A 124 15.06 7.94 -8.37
N GLN A 125 14.02 7.55 -7.63
CA GLN A 125 14.11 7.27 -6.19
C GLN A 125 14.98 6.05 -5.93
N SER A 126 14.95 5.03 -6.80
CA SER A 126 15.86 3.89 -6.66
C SER A 126 17.33 4.26 -6.84
N LYS A 127 17.65 5.20 -7.75
CA LYS A 127 19.02 5.70 -7.93
C LYS A 127 19.46 6.57 -6.75
N GLU A 128 18.55 7.41 -6.25
CA GLU A 128 18.80 8.33 -5.15
C GLU A 128 18.97 7.59 -3.80
N TRP A 129 18.09 6.64 -3.52
CA TRP A 129 18.02 5.98 -2.22
C TRP A 129 18.65 4.58 -2.20
N GLY A 130 18.92 3.97 -3.36
CA GLY A 130 19.37 2.59 -3.50
C GLY A 130 18.23 1.56 -3.57
N SER A 131 17.07 1.85 -2.96
CA SER A 131 15.84 1.05 -3.07
C SER A 131 14.59 1.90 -2.83
N THR A 132 13.44 1.41 -3.30
CA THR A 132 12.14 2.06 -3.15
C THR A 132 11.18 1.29 -2.25
N LEU A 133 10.10 1.94 -1.82
CA LEU A 133 8.96 1.32 -1.13
C LEU A 133 8.14 0.53 -2.15
N CYS A 134 8.01 -0.78 -1.99
CA CYS A 134 7.19 -1.62 -2.85
C CYS A 134 5.79 -1.84 -2.24
N MET A 135 4.76 -1.44 -2.99
CA MET A 135 3.36 -1.55 -2.56
C MET A 135 2.78 -2.97 -2.60
N GLY A 136 3.44 -3.92 -3.25
CA GLY A 136 2.90 -5.29 -3.29
C GLY A 136 3.11 -6.09 -2.01
N PHE A 137 3.87 -5.54 -1.07
CA PHE A 137 3.84 -5.95 0.33
C PHE A 137 4.30 -4.76 1.18
N ILE A 138 3.34 -4.08 1.79
CA ILE A 138 3.55 -2.88 2.63
C ILE A 138 2.59 -2.88 3.81
N VAL A 139 3.01 -2.30 4.93
CA VAL A 139 2.23 -2.16 6.15
C VAL A 139 2.12 -0.69 6.50
N PHE A 140 0.91 -0.27 6.84
CA PHE A 140 0.58 1.02 7.40
C PHE A 140 0.10 0.82 8.84
N ARG A 141 0.70 1.52 9.80
CA ARG A 141 0.36 1.40 11.22
C ARG A 141 -0.62 2.47 11.67
N ALA A 142 -1.59 2.05 12.48
CA ALA A 142 -2.57 2.95 13.11
C ALA A 142 -2.02 3.65 14.37
N ARG A 143 -0.72 3.54 14.68
CA ARG A 143 -0.13 4.12 15.91
C ARG A 143 0.00 5.64 15.87
N ASN A 144 0.25 6.20 14.68
CA ASN A 144 0.35 7.63 14.44
C ASN A 144 -0.67 8.01 13.36
N VAL A 145 -1.96 7.99 13.73
CA VAL A 145 -3.07 8.21 12.79
C VAL A 145 -2.95 9.57 12.10
N ALA A 146 -2.58 10.63 12.83
CA ALA A 146 -2.44 11.97 12.25
C ALA A 146 -1.33 12.02 11.18
N GLY A 147 -0.14 11.50 11.49
CA GLY A 147 0.96 11.45 10.53
C GLY A 147 0.69 10.52 9.36
N MET A 148 0.00 9.40 9.62
CA MET A 148 -0.39 8.46 8.59
C MET A 148 -1.45 9.05 7.65
N LYS A 149 -2.46 9.73 8.20
CA LYS A 149 -3.46 10.46 7.41
C LYS A 149 -2.79 11.48 6.51
N ARG A 150 -1.90 12.32 7.05
CA ARG A 150 -1.16 13.30 6.24
C ARG A 150 -0.32 12.64 5.15
N PHE A 151 0.29 11.49 5.43
CA PHE A 151 1.01 10.71 4.42
C PHE A 151 0.07 10.21 3.31
N LEU A 152 -1.07 9.64 3.68
CA LEU A 152 -2.07 9.10 2.75
C LEU A 152 -2.78 10.20 1.95
N ASP A 153 -3.01 11.37 2.52
CA ASP A 153 -3.56 12.55 1.82
C ASP A 153 -2.62 12.95 0.65
N VAL A 154 -1.31 13.10 0.93
CA VAL A 154 -0.31 13.40 -0.10
C VAL A 154 -0.24 12.28 -1.14
N MET A 155 -0.29 11.02 -0.69
CA MET A 155 -0.29 9.88 -1.61
C MET A 155 -1.54 9.89 -2.51
N ALA A 156 -2.72 10.18 -1.97
CA ALA A 156 -3.98 10.24 -2.72
C ALA A 156 -3.95 11.35 -3.78
N ASP A 157 -3.45 12.55 -3.42
CA ASP A 157 -3.27 13.65 -4.36
C ASP A 157 -2.33 13.27 -5.50
N LEU A 158 -1.22 12.61 -5.19
CA LEU A 158 -0.28 12.12 -6.20
C LEU A 158 -0.89 11.03 -7.08
N VAL A 159 -1.71 10.12 -6.53
CA VAL A 159 -2.41 9.12 -7.35
C VAL A 159 -3.35 9.79 -8.35
N VAL A 160 -4.04 10.88 -7.98
CA VAL A 160 -4.89 11.65 -8.91
C VAL A 160 -4.04 12.31 -10.00
N GLN A 161 -2.92 12.93 -9.63
CA GLN A 161 -2.03 13.63 -10.58
C GLN A 161 -1.36 12.67 -11.57
N ASN A 162 -0.95 11.49 -11.09
CA ASN A 162 -0.29 10.45 -11.90
C ASN A 162 -1.29 9.56 -12.68
N LYS A 163 -2.56 9.93 -12.76
CA LYS A 163 -3.46 9.35 -13.78
C LYS A 163 -3.26 10.03 -15.13
N ASP A 164 -2.78 11.27 -15.14
CA ASP A 164 -2.47 12.03 -16.35
C ASP A 164 -1.13 11.60 -16.96
N ASP A 165 -0.15 11.20 -16.14
CA ASP A 165 1.16 10.73 -16.61
C ASP A 165 1.15 9.28 -17.13
N GLN A 166 0.03 8.54 -17.00
CA GLN A 166 -0.18 7.26 -17.69
C GLN A 166 -0.15 7.41 -19.21
N MET A 167 -0.59 8.55 -19.77
CA MET A 167 -0.44 8.84 -21.20
C MET A 167 1.03 8.89 -21.63
N LEU A 168 1.94 9.32 -20.74
CA LEU A 168 3.37 9.45 -21.03
C LEU A 168 4.12 8.10 -20.94
N CYS A 169 3.62 7.13 -20.17
CA CYS A 169 4.25 5.80 -20.11
C CYS A 169 3.97 4.94 -21.35
N GLU A 170 2.92 5.24 -22.12
CA GLU A 170 2.67 4.60 -23.43
C GLU A 170 3.69 5.05 -24.50
N CYS A 171 4.35 6.19 -24.31
CA CYS A 171 5.46 6.62 -25.18
C CYS A 171 6.78 5.87 -24.91
N ALA A 172 6.92 5.17 -23.77
CA ALA A 172 8.16 4.47 -23.44
C ALA A 172 8.29 3.08 -24.13
N THR A 173 7.24 2.61 -24.82
CA THR A 173 7.27 1.39 -25.61
C THR A 173 7.51 1.66 -27.10
N GLY A 174 8.42 2.57 -27.45
CA GLY A 174 9.17 2.55 -28.72
C GLY A 174 8.45 2.17 -30.01
N VAL A 175 7.19 2.59 -30.21
CA VAL A 175 6.52 2.57 -31.50
C VAL A 175 6.37 4.01 -31.91
N GLU A 176 7.18 4.44 -32.87
CA GLU A 176 6.99 5.69 -33.60
C GLU A 176 5.55 5.71 -34.15
N ASN A 177 4.70 6.56 -33.59
CA ASN A 177 3.55 7.09 -34.31
C ASN A 177 3.26 8.49 -33.78
N ASP A 178 3.58 9.46 -34.64
CA ASP A 178 3.16 10.86 -34.56
C ASP A 178 1.63 10.95 -34.50
N PHE A 179 1.01 10.98 -33.32
CA PHE A 179 -0.34 11.53 -33.18
C PHE A 179 -0.69 11.77 -31.70
N CYS A 180 -0.22 12.88 -31.13
CA CYS A 180 -0.77 13.44 -29.89
C CYS A 180 -0.83 14.96 -29.99
N GLY A 181 -1.78 15.46 -30.78
CA GLY A 181 -2.17 16.87 -30.76
C GLY A 181 -3.68 16.97 -30.83
N PHE A 182 -4.33 17.38 -29.75
CA PHE A 182 -5.66 18.02 -29.71
C PHE A 182 -5.91 18.66 -28.33
N PRO A 183 -6.85 19.61 -28.19
CA PRO A 183 -6.68 20.80 -27.36
C PRO A 183 -7.43 20.69 -26.03
N ALA A 184 -6.98 21.48 -25.07
CA ALA A 184 -7.64 21.66 -23.78
C ALA A 184 -9.07 22.21 -23.95
N SER A 185 -10.07 21.56 -23.36
CA SER A 185 -11.39 22.20 -23.13
C SER A 185 -12.08 21.78 -21.83
N SER A 186 -12.39 22.82 -21.05
CA SER A 186 -13.45 22.98 -20.02
C SER A 186 -13.59 21.99 -18.84
N ARG A 187 -13.26 22.50 -17.64
CA ARG A 187 -13.70 22.00 -16.32
C ARG A 187 -15.15 22.41 -16.02
N PRO A 188 -16.01 21.54 -15.46
CA PRO A 188 -17.25 21.95 -14.82
C PRO A 188 -17.00 22.46 -13.38
N ARG A 189 -17.79 23.47 -12.96
CA ARG A 189 -17.86 23.98 -11.58
C ARG A 189 -18.62 22.98 -10.70
N SER A 190 -18.09 22.66 -9.51
CA SER A 190 -18.78 21.93 -8.45
C SER A 190 -19.48 22.88 -7.48
N ASN A 191 -20.66 22.47 -7.00
CA ASN A 191 -21.42 23.09 -5.92
C ASN A 191 -21.28 22.17 -4.68
N PRO A 192 -20.99 22.65 -3.47
CA PRO A 192 -20.81 21.80 -2.30
C PRO A 192 -22.11 21.76 -1.48
N THR A 193 -22.66 20.58 -1.24
CA THR A 193 -23.44 20.24 -0.03
C THR A 193 -23.92 18.80 -0.14
N LEU A 194 -23.15 17.83 0.37
CA LEU A 194 -23.65 16.52 0.77
C LEU A 194 -22.86 16.04 2.00
N THR A 195 -23.59 15.58 2.99
CA THR A 195 -23.13 15.10 4.30
C THR A 195 -22.52 13.70 4.20
N GLU A 196 -21.46 13.48 4.98
CA GLU A 196 -20.42 12.45 4.81
C GLU A 196 -20.77 11.03 5.31
N SER A 197 -22.05 10.63 5.39
CA SER A 197 -22.44 9.39 6.08
C SER A 197 -23.24 8.37 5.26
N ALA A 198 -23.31 8.49 3.93
CA ALA A 198 -23.90 7.45 3.08
C ALA A 198 -23.33 7.51 1.65
N PHE A 199 -22.51 6.53 1.27
CA PHE A 199 -21.96 6.31 -0.07
C PHE A 199 -22.00 4.78 -0.28
N CYS A 200 -22.51 4.17 -1.37
CA CYS A 200 -22.53 4.50 -2.81
C CYS A 200 -23.52 3.57 -3.58
N VAL A 201 -24.06 3.97 -4.74
CA VAL A 201 -24.98 3.18 -5.62
C VAL A 201 -24.70 3.43 -7.12
N ALA A 202 -24.69 2.33 -7.91
CA ALA A 202 -24.91 2.14 -9.37
C ALA A 202 -23.74 2.26 -10.40
N ALA A 203 -23.95 1.65 -11.59
CA ALA A 203 -23.04 0.80 -12.40
C ALA A 203 -22.71 1.32 -13.85
N PRO A 204 -22.22 0.52 -14.85
CA PRO A 204 -20.88 -0.11 -15.06
C PRO A 204 -20.25 0.02 -16.50
N SER A 205 -19.00 -0.50 -16.74
CA SER A 205 -18.54 -1.35 -17.90
C SER A 205 -16.98 -1.47 -18.03
N PRO A 206 -16.34 -2.64 -18.34
CA PRO A 206 -14.88 -2.75 -18.52
C PRO A 206 -14.36 -3.36 -19.87
N ASN A 207 -13.07 -3.11 -20.19
CA ASN A 207 -12.25 -3.80 -21.20
C ASN A 207 -10.81 -4.08 -20.69
N ALA A 208 -10.14 -5.10 -21.25
CA ALA A 208 -9.08 -5.90 -20.58
C ALA A 208 -7.60 -5.53 -20.81
N SER A 209 -7.23 -4.39 -21.40
CA SER A 209 -5.81 -4.04 -21.67
C SER A 209 -5.06 -3.37 -20.49
N LEU A 210 -5.66 -3.37 -19.29
CA LEU A 210 -5.46 -2.31 -18.29
C LEU A 210 -4.47 -2.64 -17.16
N ILE A 211 -4.00 -3.89 -17.05
CA ILE A 211 -3.26 -4.39 -15.87
C ILE A 211 -1.82 -3.85 -15.77
N LEU A 212 -1.16 -3.51 -16.89
CA LEU A 212 0.22 -3.04 -16.89
C LEU A 212 0.37 -1.61 -16.33
N SER A 213 -0.55 -0.71 -16.72
CA SER A 213 -0.55 0.70 -16.30
C SER A 213 -0.96 0.87 -14.84
N ILE A 214 -1.72 -0.08 -14.30
CA ILE A 214 -2.15 -0.11 -12.90
C ILE A 214 -0.89 -0.23 -12.02
N VAL A 215 -0.09 -1.30 -12.06
CA VAL A 215 1.04 -1.58 -11.12
C VAL A 215 2.03 -0.40 -10.89
N SER A 216 2.15 0.52 -11.84
CA SER A 216 3.06 1.68 -11.80
C SER A 216 2.57 2.82 -10.89
N VAL A 217 1.32 3.26 -10.96
CA VAL A 217 0.91 4.55 -10.34
C VAL A 217 1.10 4.59 -8.82
N GLU A 218 0.80 3.50 -8.09
CA GLU A 218 0.97 3.45 -6.64
C GLU A 218 2.42 3.50 -6.20
N LYS A 219 3.28 2.77 -6.89
CA LYS A 219 4.70 2.71 -6.54
C LYS A 219 5.35 4.08 -6.77
N ILE A 220 4.90 4.85 -7.78
CA ILE A 220 5.33 6.25 -7.92
C ILE A 220 4.81 7.04 -6.74
N SER A 221 3.50 6.97 -6.48
CA SER A 221 2.82 7.85 -5.52
C SER A 221 3.33 7.67 -4.09
N VAL A 222 3.55 6.44 -3.62
CA VAL A 222 4.07 6.19 -2.27
C VAL A 222 5.51 6.72 -2.09
N ASN A 223 6.35 6.57 -3.12
CA ASN A 223 7.75 7.02 -3.07
C ASN A 223 7.84 8.53 -3.25
N ARG A 224 7.05 9.13 -4.14
CA ARG A 224 6.92 10.58 -4.29
C ARG A 224 6.36 11.22 -3.01
N ALA A 225 5.37 10.60 -2.35
CA ALA A 225 4.84 11.08 -1.08
C ALA A 225 5.92 11.10 0.01
N ALA A 226 6.67 10.00 0.18
CA ALA A 226 7.78 9.94 1.12
C ALA A 226 8.84 11.02 0.83
N LYS A 227 9.19 11.23 -0.44
CA LYS A 227 10.14 12.28 -0.87
C LYS A 227 9.61 13.68 -0.56
N GLN A 228 8.38 13.98 -0.96
CA GLN A 228 7.75 15.28 -0.79
C GLN A 228 7.57 15.66 0.69
N LEU A 229 7.35 14.66 1.55
CA LEU A 229 7.26 14.85 2.99
C LEU A 229 8.64 14.94 3.66
N GLY A 230 9.74 14.77 2.93
CA GLY A 230 11.10 14.98 3.42
C GLY A 230 11.66 13.77 4.17
N ILE A 231 11.44 12.55 3.66
CA ILE A 231 12.11 11.35 4.20
C ILE A 231 13.63 11.50 4.16
N VAL A 232 14.27 11.17 5.29
CA VAL A 232 15.72 11.09 5.43
C VAL A 232 16.09 9.66 5.82
N TRP A 233 16.90 9.01 4.99
CA TRP A 233 17.40 7.65 5.25
C TRP A 233 18.62 7.69 6.19
N ASP A 234 18.66 6.76 7.15
CA ASP A 234 19.82 6.51 7.99
C ASP A 234 20.97 5.99 7.11
N LYS A 235 22.07 6.74 7.08
CA LYS A 235 23.29 6.44 6.30
C LYS A 235 23.91 5.08 6.64
N ASN A 236 23.64 4.55 7.83
CA ASN A 236 24.15 3.25 8.28
C ASN A 236 23.14 2.11 8.04
N SER A 237 21.94 2.41 7.54
CA SER A 237 20.95 1.39 7.22
C SER A 237 21.23 0.73 5.88
N ASP A 238 20.78 -0.51 5.72
CA ASP A 238 20.98 -1.22 4.46
C ASP A 238 19.97 -0.68 3.45
N MET A 239 20.42 0.02 2.42
CA MET A 239 19.55 0.57 1.39
C MET A 239 19.69 -0.11 0.03
N ARG A 240 20.50 -1.17 -0.06
CA ARG A 240 20.69 -1.94 -1.30
C ARG A 240 19.40 -2.65 -1.69
N TYR A 241 19.17 -2.83 -2.98
CA TYR A 241 18.01 -3.59 -3.46
C TYR A 241 18.23 -5.10 -3.37
N GLU A 242 19.00 -5.72 -4.27
CA GLU A 242 19.00 -7.18 -4.43
C GLU A 242 19.80 -7.94 -3.33
N GLU A 243 20.83 -7.33 -2.78
CA GLU A 243 21.77 -7.95 -1.83
C GLU A 243 21.45 -7.64 -0.36
N SER A 244 20.31 -7.02 -0.11
CA SER A 244 20.01 -6.56 1.25
C SER A 244 19.69 -7.71 2.20
N THR A 245 20.43 -7.74 3.30
CA THR A 245 20.23 -8.62 4.47
C THR A 245 19.80 -7.84 5.71
N GLY A 246 19.95 -6.52 5.69
CA GLY A 246 19.53 -5.63 6.76
C GLY A 246 18.27 -4.83 6.44
N TYR A 247 17.79 -4.11 7.44
CA TYR A 247 16.69 -3.16 7.31
C TYR A 247 17.19 -1.82 6.77
N GLY A 248 16.42 -1.22 5.87
CA GLY A 248 16.55 0.20 5.52
C GLY A 248 15.70 1.02 6.48
N ARG A 249 16.20 2.16 6.95
CA ARG A 249 15.53 2.97 7.98
C ARG A 249 15.47 4.41 7.55
N GLY A 250 14.27 4.96 7.46
CA GLY A 250 14.01 6.35 7.14
C GLY A 250 13.15 7.02 8.20
N VAL A 251 13.27 8.34 8.30
CA VAL A 251 12.46 9.17 9.18
C VAL A 251 11.89 10.33 8.39
N ILE A 252 10.63 10.66 8.62
CA ILE A 252 9.99 11.87 8.15
C ILE A 252 9.75 12.77 9.36
N ALA A 253 10.40 13.93 9.40
CA ALA A 253 10.24 14.90 10.47
C ALA A 253 8.90 15.66 10.32
N GLY A 254 8.27 16.01 11.45
CA GLY A 254 7.10 16.90 11.44
C GLY A 254 5.78 16.30 10.94
N LEU A 255 5.71 14.99 10.71
CA LEU A 255 4.43 14.30 10.49
C LEU A 255 3.71 13.94 11.80
N GLY A 256 4.37 14.04 12.96
CA GLY A 256 3.73 13.80 14.26
C GLY A 256 2.74 14.88 14.69
N SER A 257 2.85 16.09 14.13
CA SER A 257 2.17 17.26 14.68
C SER A 257 0.74 17.39 14.18
N SER A 258 -0.22 17.09 15.06
CA SER A 258 -1.63 17.46 14.91
C SER A 258 -1.88 18.94 15.23
N ASN A 259 -0.87 19.80 15.18
CA ASN A 259 -1.03 21.22 15.45
C ASN A 259 -1.53 21.94 14.20
N ASN A 260 -2.82 21.77 13.95
CA ASN A 260 -3.61 22.75 13.23
C ASN A 260 -3.85 23.99 14.12
N SER A 261 -2.76 24.57 14.63
CA SER A 261 -2.77 25.85 15.33
C SER A 261 -2.23 26.92 14.38
N THR A 262 -3.02 27.26 13.38
CA THR A 262 -3.03 28.61 12.81
C THR A 262 -3.59 29.57 13.87
N SER A 263 -2.79 29.90 14.87
CA SER A 263 -2.94 31.10 15.68
C SER A 263 -1.56 31.43 16.25
N GLY A 264 -1.11 32.64 15.94
CA GLY A 264 0.28 33.05 16.10
C GLY A 264 0.74 33.18 17.54
N GLY A 265 2.07 33.19 17.68
CA GLY A 265 2.83 34.00 18.64
C GLY A 265 2.57 33.76 20.13
N GLY A 266 3.54 33.19 20.82
CA GLY A 266 3.66 33.30 22.27
C GLY A 266 3.89 31.95 22.95
N GLY A 267 5.08 31.77 23.54
CA GLY A 267 5.28 30.72 24.53
C GLY A 267 4.57 31.11 25.81
N ASP A 268 3.29 30.78 25.94
CA ASP A 268 2.51 31.16 27.12
C ASP A 268 2.58 30.10 28.22
N LEU A 269 2.99 30.58 29.39
CA LEU A 269 2.74 29.98 30.69
C LEU A 269 1.24 30.10 30.97
N PHE A 270 0.50 29.01 30.91
CA PHE A 270 -0.91 29.01 31.29
C PHE A 270 -1.04 29.07 32.82
N ILE A 271 -1.50 30.22 33.33
CA ILE A 271 -1.95 30.38 34.71
C ILE A 271 -3.49 30.35 34.69
N GLY A 272 -4.06 29.20 35.00
CA GLY A 272 -5.50 29.07 35.21
C GLY A 272 -5.84 29.37 36.67
N GLN A 273 -6.61 30.43 36.92
CA GLN A 273 -7.28 30.62 38.20
C GLN A 273 -8.61 29.87 38.17
N THR A 274 -8.69 28.79 38.94
CA THR A 274 -9.99 28.27 39.37
C THR A 274 -10.29 28.89 40.72
N GLY A 275 -11.58 29.02 41.08
CA GLY A 275 -12.02 29.68 42.31
C GLY A 275 -11.52 29.08 43.63
N HIS A 276 -10.62 28.10 43.59
CA HIS A 276 -10.00 27.44 44.75
C HIS A 276 -8.46 27.29 44.63
N GLY A 277 -7.79 27.94 43.67
CA GLY A 277 -6.33 27.92 43.59
C GLY A 277 -5.76 28.15 42.19
N VAL A 278 -4.50 28.58 42.16
CA VAL A 278 -3.71 28.79 40.94
C VAL A 278 -3.02 27.48 40.56
N VAL A 279 -3.34 26.94 39.39
CA VAL A 279 -2.64 25.77 38.82
C VAL A 279 -1.65 26.27 37.77
N VAL A 280 -0.35 26.10 38.03
CA VAL A 280 0.72 26.34 37.05
C VAL A 280 1.04 25.03 36.37
N GLY A 281 0.45 24.80 35.19
CA GLY A 281 0.74 23.63 34.36
C GLY A 281 1.99 23.86 33.52
N ARG A 282 3.10 23.21 33.85
CA ARG A 282 4.28 23.17 32.97
C ARG A 282 3.97 22.16 31.86
N GLY A 283 3.50 22.64 30.71
CA GLY A 283 3.31 21.80 29.53
C GLY A 283 4.65 21.18 29.13
N THR A 284 4.86 19.92 29.49
CA THR A 284 5.95 19.14 28.91
C THR A 284 5.61 19.02 27.43
N ARG A 285 6.37 19.72 26.57
CA ARG A 285 6.36 19.44 25.13
C ARG A 285 6.71 17.97 24.99
N GLU A 286 5.70 17.15 24.78
CA GLU A 286 5.89 15.75 24.42
C GLU A 286 6.65 15.80 23.10
N VAL A 287 7.92 15.40 23.14
CA VAL A 287 8.76 15.36 21.94
C VAL A 287 8.17 14.26 21.09
N GLU A 288 7.36 14.66 20.11
CA GLU A 288 6.63 13.75 19.23
C GLU A 288 7.58 12.71 18.62
N ALA A 289 7.16 11.46 18.67
CA ALA A 289 7.93 10.38 18.09
C ALA A 289 8.06 10.61 16.57
N PRO A 290 9.27 10.47 15.99
CA PRO A 290 9.47 10.62 14.56
C PRO A 290 8.65 9.60 13.77
N PHE A 291 8.07 10.01 12.63
CA PHE A 291 7.37 9.12 11.71
C PHE A 291 8.40 8.24 10.98
N ARG A 292 8.35 6.93 11.20
CA ARG A 292 9.39 5.98 10.77
C ARG A 292 8.95 5.19 9.55
N VAL A 293 9.86 5.09 8.58
CA VAL A 293 9.69 4.29 7.38
C VAL A 293 10.75 3.19 7.37
N ILE A 294 10.34 1.94 7.20
CA ILE A 294 11.23 0.78 7.23
C ILE A 294 11.16 0.04 5.90
N LEU A 295 12.33 -0.34 5.38
CA LEU A 295 12.46 -1.30 4.29
C LEU A 295 12.90 -2.65 4.83
N LEU A 296 12.16 -3.69 4.46
CA LEU A 296 12.43 -5.07 4.85
C LEU A 296 13.66 -5.63 4.10
N PRO A 297 14.42 -6.58 4.68
CA PRO A 297 15.53 -7.22 4.00
C PRO A 297 15.07 -7.94 2.73
N HIS A 298 15.67 -7.64 1.57
CA HIS A 298 15.26 -8.28 0.30
C HIS A 298 15.52 -9.80 0.28
N SER A 299 16.52 -10.26 1.02
CA SER A 299 16.79 -11.69 1.21
C SER A 299 15.62 -12.45 1.87
N ALA A 300 14.87 -11.81 2.75
CA ALA A 300 13.69 -12.38 3.40
C ALA A 300 12.37 -12.00 2.68
N TYR A 301 12.32 -10.81 2.09
CA TYR A 301 11.17 -10.26 1.37
C TYR A 301 11.53 -10.02 -0.10
N THR A 302 11.61 -11.10 -0.87
CA THR A 302 12.23 -11.09 -2.19
C THR A 302 11.24 -10.75 -3.30
N ARG A 303 11.76 -10.07 -4.32
CA ARG A 303 11.05 -9.82 -5.59
C ARG A 303 11.70 -10.52 -6.79
N ARG A 304 12.82 -11.21 -6.58
CA ARG A 304 13.62 -11.86 -7.62
C ARG A 304 13.65 -13.37 -7.44
N CYS A 305 12.53 -14.02 -7.74
CA CYS A 305 12.37 -15.45 -7.49
C CYS A 305 13.01 -16.36 -8.56
N GLY A 306 13.37 -15.82 -9.72
CA GLY A 306 14.06 -16.58 -10.77
C GLY A 306 15.58 -16.67 -10.61
N ARG A 307 16.20 -15.83 -9.75
CA ARG A 307 17.66 -15.77 -9.57
C ARG A 307 18.17 -16.59 -8.39
N ARG A 308 17.32 -16.85 -7.40
CA ARG A 308 17.66 -17.60 -6.19
C ARG A 308 16.54 -18.57 -5.87
N THR A 309 16.90 -19.77 -5.45
CA THR A 309 15.94 -20.72 -4.90
C THR A 309 15.28 -20.09 -3.68
N LEU A 310 13.96 -20.05 -3.67
CA LEU A 310 13.20 -19.61 -2.51
C LEU A 310 13.43 -20.62 -1.38
N SER A 311 13.88 -20.12 -0.23
CA SER A 311 14.19 -20.96 0.91
C SER A 311 13.06 -20.86 1.92
N ASN A 312 12.48 -22.00 2.27
CA ASN A 312 11.44 -22.07 3.31
C ASN A 312 11.97 -21.69 4.71
N GLN A 313 13.29 -21.57 4.88
CA GLN A 313 13.92 -21.18 6.14
C GLN A 313 14.18 -19.67 6.23
N THR A 314 14.45 -19.01 5.10
CA THR A 314 14.90 -17.61 5.10
C THR A 314 13.95 -16.66 4.38
N THR A 315 13.17 -17.15 3.42
CA THR A 315 12.18 -16.33 2.71
C THR A 315 10.90 -16.29 3.52
N VAL A 316 10.46 -15.09 3.87
CA VAL A 316 9.21 -14.84 4.59
C VAL A 316 8.10 -14.53 3.61
N VAL A 317 8.33 -13.59 2.69
CA VAL A 317 7.39 -13.27 1.60
C VAL A 317 8.12 -13.23 0.27
N ALA A 318 7.52 -13.84 -0.75
CA ALA A 318 7.97 -13.78 -2.13
C ALA A 318 6.92 -13.07 -3.00
N HIS A 319 7.22 -11.84 -3.44
CA HIS A 319 6.39 -11.10 -4.39
C HIS A 319 7.16 -10.95 -5.71
N CYS A 320 7.13 -12.03 -6.49
CA CYS A 320 8.00 -12.23 -7.63
C CYS A 320 7.67 -11.28 -8.79
N TYR A 321 8.69 -10.61 -9.32
CA TYR A 321 8.52 -9.82 -10.53
C TYR A 321 8.44 -10.72 -11.76
N PHE A 322 7.28 -10.70 -12.43
CA PHE A 322 7.09 -11.27 -13.77
C PHE A 322 7.00 -10.15 -14.81
N PRO A 323 7.73 -10.24 -15.93
CA PRO A 323 7.53 -9.34 -17.07
C PRO A 323 6.10 -9.47 -17.62
N GLN A 324 5.64 -10.71 -17.82
CA GLN A 324 4.27 -11.02 -18.19
C GLN A 324 3.37 -10.96 -16.94
N LYS A 325 2.33 -10.13 -16.97
CA LYS A 325 1.40 -9.94 -15.84
C LYS A 325 0.20 -10.87 -15.85
N GLU A 326 0.11 -11.75 -16.83
CA GLU A 326 -0.97 -12.72 -16.98
C GLU A 326 -1.00 -13.71 -15.80
N ALA A 327 -2.20 -13.98 -15.30
CA ALA A 327 -2.39 -14.90 -14.19
C ALA A 327 -1.87 -16.31 -14.52
N GLY A 328 -2.12 -16.81 -15.73
CA GLY A 328 -1.66 -18.13 -16.17
C GLY A 328 -0.15 -18.33 -16.08
N VAL A 329 0.64 -17.30 -16.40
CA VAL A 329 2.11 -17.33 -16.27
C VAL A 329 2.52 -17.43 -14.80
N LYS A 330 1.90 -16.65 -13.92
CA LYS A 330 2.16 -16.67 -12.48
C LYS A 330 1.80 -18.02 -11.87
N THR A 331 0.62 -18.56 -12.19
CA THR A 331 0.15 -19.88 -11.74
C THR A 331 1.11 -20.98 -12.18
N SER A 332 1.49 -21.00 -13.47
CA SER A 332 2.42 -22.00 -14.00
C SER A 332 3.77 -21.96 -13.29
N TRP A 333 4.28 -20.76 -13.02
CA TRP A 333 5.51 -20.59 -12.25
C TRP A 333 5.36 -21.07 -10.80
N MET A 334 4.28 -20.72 -10.11
CA MET A 334 4.03 -21.16 -8.72
C MET A 334 3.92 -22.68 -8.62
N LYS A 335 3.24 -23.33 -9.58
CA LYS A 335 3.17 -24.80 -9.69
C LYS A 335 4.57 -25.40 -9.88
N LYS A 336 5.36 -24.88 -10.83
CA LYS A 336 6.73 -25.34 -11.09
C LYS A 336 7.67 -25.14 -9.89
N ALA A 337 7.46 -24.07 -9.10
CA ALA A 337 8.23 -23.77 -7.90
C ALA A 337 7.78 -24.57 -6.67
N ASN A 338 6.77 -25.44 -6.79
CA ASN A 338 6.13 -26.16 -5.67
C ASN A 338 5.59 -25.20 -4.57
N LEU A 339 5.06 -24.06 -5.00
CA LEU A 339 4.44 -23.03 -4.15
C LEU A 339 2.93 -22.91 -4.39
N TRP A 340 2.34 -23.91 -5.03
CA TRP A 340 0.91 -23.99 -5.29
C TRP A 340 0.25 -24.93 -4.27
N SER A 341 -0.65 -24.39 -3.46
CA SER A 341 -1.35 -25.07 -2.36
C SER A 341 -2.85 -25.20 -2.60
N VAL A 342 -3.36 -24.70 -3.73
CA VAL A 342 -4.75 -24.94 -4.15
C VAL A 342 -4.77 -26.32 -4.81
N GLN A 343 -5.55 -27.24 -4.24
CA GLN A 343 -5.85 -28.49 -4.94
C GLN A 343 -6.59 -28.13 -6.22
N ASP A 344 -6.25 -28.81 -7.33
CA ASP A 344 -7.10 -28.73 -8.51
C ASP A 344 -8.48 -29.24 -8.05
N ASP A 345 -9.50 -28.37 -8.05
CA ASP A 345 -10.85 -28.78 -7.65
C ASP A 345 -11.27 -29.93 -8.60
N PRO A 346 -11.78 -31.06 -8.08
CA PRO A 346 -12.16 -32.21 -8.90
C PRO A 346 -13.26 -31.91 -9.92
#